data_AF-A0AAV4NQT4-F1
#
_entry.id   AF-A0AAV4NQT4-F1
#
_cell.length_a   1.000
_cell.length_b   1.000
_cell.length_c   1.000
_cell.angle_alpha   90.00
_cell.angle_beta   90.00
_cell.angle_gamma   90.00
#
_symmetry.space_group_name_H-M   'P 1'
#
loop_
_entity.id
_entity.type
_entity.pdbx_description
1 polymer ?
#
loop_
_entity_poly.entity_id
_entity_poly.type
_entity_poly.pdbx_seq_one_letter_code
_entity_poly.pdbx_strand_id
1 'polypeptide(L)'
;MDLLQFYVGPMPILRVPRFLKLYRSFRLYYMVESRTIYPNLWRVVNLIHILLLLAHWFGCFYYLLSELEDFVGEWSYRKPINDYATLSRKYLGSVYWSTLTLTTIGDLATPATNLQ
;
A
#
# COMPACT_ATOMS: atom_id res chain seq x y z
N MET A 1 -5.63 1.63 21.61
CA MET A 1 -4.84 2.21 20.50
C MET A 1 -4.40 3.63 20.84
N ASP A 2 -5.20 4.39 21.60
CA ASP A 2 -4.82 5.73 22.09
C ASP A 2 -3.82 5.71 23.28
N LEU A 3 -3.80 4.66 24.10
CA LEU A 3 -2.87 4.50 25.23
C LEU A 3 -1.39 4.33 24.81
N LEU A 4 -1.13 3.67 23.67
CA LEU A 4 0.23 3.47 23.16
C LEU A 4 0.81 4.76 22.53
N GLN A 5 -0.09 5.64 22.08
CA GLN A 5 0.22 6.91 21.43
C GLN A 5 0.66 8.00 22.41
N PHE A 6 0.43 7.78 23.71
CA PHE A 6 0.84 8.68 24.79
C PHE A 6 2.29 8.46 25.23
N TYR A 7 2.87 7.27 25.00
CA TYR A 7 4.19 6.90 25.51
C TYR A 7 5.32 7.09 24.50
N VAL A 8 4.99 7.07 23.21
CA VAL A 8 5.91 7.26 22.08
C VAL A 8 5.35 8.44 21.30
N GLY A 9 6.14 9.50 21.08
CA GLY A 9 5.70 10.75 20.43
C GLY A 9 5.04 10.53 19.04
N PRO A 10 4.64 11.61 18.33
CA PRO A 10 3.79 11.53 17.14
C PRO A 10 4.50 10.90 15.92
N MET A 11 4.77 9.60 15.96
CA MET A 11 5.30 8.82 14.86
C MET A 11 4.14 8.22 14.05
N PRO A 12 4.06 8.46 12.73
CA PRO A 12 2.96 7.97 11.88
C PRO A 12 2.87 6.43 11.81
N ILE A 13 3.96 5.72 12.15
CA ILE A 13 4.05 4.26 12.21
C ILE A 13 3.15 3.63 13.28
N LEU A 14 2.77 4.38 14.32
CA LEU A 14 1.89 3.88 15.39
C LEU A 14 0.41 3.73 14.97
N ARG A 15 0.06 4.11 13.73
CA ARG A 15 -1.29 3.94 13.15
C ARG A 15 -1.51 2.59 12.47
N VAL A 16 -0.44 1.83 12.22
CA VAL A 16 -0.46 0.47 11.65
C VAL A 16 -1.41 -0.50 12.38
N PRO A 17 -1.62 -0.46 13.72
CA PRO A 17 -2.59 -1.35 14.35
C PRO A 17 -4.06 -1.07 13.96
N ARG A 18 -4.38 -0.03 13.18
CA ARG A 18 -5.71 0.06 12.53
C ARG A 18 -5.95 -1.08 11.54
N PHE A 19 -4.90 -1.64 10.96
CA PHE A 19 -5.01 -2.78 10.04
C PHE A 19 -5.45 -4.07 10.74
N LEU A 20 -5.30 -4.19 12.07
CA LEU A 20 -5.90 -5.29 12.85
C LEU A 20 -7.45 -5.29 12.80
N LYS A 21 -8.09 -4.19 12.40
CA LYS A 21 -9.55 -4.16 12.16
C LYS A 21 -9.97 -4.84 10.84
N LEU A 22 -9.05 -5.42 10.06
CA LEU A 22 -9.39 -6.23 8.87
C LEU A 22 -10.37 -7.36 9.20
N TYR A 23 -10.34 -7.88 10.44
CA TYR A 23 -11.32 -8.84 10.96
C TYR A 23 -12.79 -8.37 10.80
N ARG A 24 -13.05 -7.07 10.94
CA ARG A 24 -14.39 -6.50 10.76
C ARG A 24 -14.81 -6.49 9.29
N SER A 25 -13.87 -6.30 8.37
CA SER A 25 -14.12 -6.39 6.92
C SER A 25 -14.42 -7.81 6.49
N PHE A 26 -13.73 -8.83 7.04
CA PHE A 26 -14.07 -10.24 6.80
C PHE A 26 -15.49 -10.58 7.28
N ARG A 27 -15.91 -10.05 8.43
CA ARG A 27 -17.27 -10.25 8.92
C ARG A 27 -18.32 -9.60 8.01
N LEU A 28 -18.05 -8.40 7.49
CA LEU A 28 -18.91 -7.75 6.48
C LEU A 28 -18.94 -8.55 5.18
N TYR A 29 -17.80 -9.08 4.73
CA TYR A 29 -17.71 -9.92 3.54
C TYR A 29 -18.63 -11.15 3.64
N TYR A 30 -18.57 -11.88 4.75
CA TYR A 30 -19.39 -13.07 4.98
C TYR A 30 -20.89 -12.73 5.05
N MET A 31 -21.24 -11.61 5.69
CA MET A 31 -22.62 -11.13 5.76
C MET A 31 -23.17 -10.73 4.39
N VAL A 32 -22.38 -10.06 3.56
CA VAL A 32 -22.82 -9.62 2.23
C VAL A 32 -22.91 -10.79 1.25
N GLU A 33 -21.98 -11.75 1.31
CA GLU A 33 -22.03 -12.97 0.48
C GLU A 33 -23.35 -13.74 0.68
N SER A 34 -23.86 -13.82 1.92
CA SER A 34 -25.16 -14.45 2.22
C SER A 34 -26.39 -13.68 1.71
N ARG A 35 -26.24 -12.41 1.33
CA ARG A 35 -27.33 -11.51 0.93
C ARG A 35 -27.31 -11.16 -0.56
N THR A 36 -26.25 -11.49 -1.29
CA THR A 36 -26.09 -11.15 -2.70
C THR A 36 -26.82 -12.13 -3.63
N ILE A 37 -27.62 -11.59 -4.55
CA ILE A 37 -28.37 -12.34 -5.58
C ILE A 37 -27.43 -12.90 -6.68
N TYR A 38 -26.25 -12.28 -6.88
CA TYR A 38 -25.25 -12.65 -7.88
C TYR A 38 -23.89 -12.96 -7.21
N PRO A 39 -23.64 -14.21 -6.78
CA PRO A 39 -22.43 -14.56 -6.03
C PRO A 39 -21.15 -14.38 -6.84
N ASN A 40 -21.19 -14.57 -8.16
CA ASN A 40 -20.02 -14.43 -9.03
C ASN A 40 -19.54 -12.97 -9.13
N LEU A 41 -20.46 -12.00 -9.23
CA LEU A 41 -20.11 -10.58 -9.28
C LEU A 41 -19.54 -10.10 -7.95
N TRP A 42 -20.14 -10.54 -6.83
CA TRP A 42 -19.62 -10.20 -5.49
C TRP A 42 -18.19 -10.71 -5.27
N ARG A 43 -17.90 -11.94 -5.74
CA ARG A 43 -16.56 -12.53 -5.66
C ARG A 43 -15.53 -11.71 -6.43
N VAL A 44 -15.85 -11.26 -7.65
CA VAL A 44 -14.96 -10.42 -8.47
C VAL A 44 -14.71 -9.06 -7.81
N VAL A 45 -15.77 -8.40 -7.31
CA VAL A 45 -15.64 -7.09 -6.63
C VAL A 45 -14.75 -7.20 -5.40
N ASN A 46 -14.92 -8.24 -4.59
CA ASN A 46 -14.08 -8.45 -3.42
C ASN A 46 -12.61 -8.68 -3.81
N LEU A 47 -12.36 -9.49 -4.83
CA LEU A 47 -11.00 -9.74 -5.32
C LEU A 47 -10.33 -8.45 -5.82
N ILE A 48 -11.06 -7.62 -6.58
CA ILE A 48 -10.59 -6.29 -7.01
C ILE A 48 -10.31 -5.40 -5.80
N HIS A 49 -11.20 -5.37 -4.80
CA HIS A 49 -11.02 -4.55 -3.60
C HIS A 49 -9.77 -4.95 -2.80
N ILE A 50 -9.54 -6.26 -2.62
CA ILE A 50 -8.34 -6.79 -1.97
C ILE A 50 -7.09 -6.39 -2.76
N LEU A 51 -7.12 -6.52 -4.09
CA LEU A 51 -5.99 -6.16 -4.96
C LEU A 51 -5.67 -4.66 -4.90
N LEU A 52 -6.67 -3.78 -4.91
CA LEU A 52 -6.49 -2.34 -4.76
C LEU A 52 -5.90 -1.95 -3.39
N LEU A 53 -6.36 -2.58 -2.31
CA LEU A 53 -5.81 -2.37 -0.97
C LEU A 53 -4.34 -2.78 -0.91
N LEU A 54 -4.02 -3.94 -1.50
CA LEU A 54 -2.65 -4.46 -1.54
C LEU A 54 -1.74 -3.53 -2.36
N ALA A 55 -2.20 -3.07 -3.53
CA ALA A 55 -1.47 -2.12 -4.36
C ALA A 55 -1.20 -0.80 -3.63
N HIS A 56 -2.20 -0.25 -2.92
CA HIS A 56 -2.03 0.95 -2.11
C HIS A 56 -0.98 0.74 -1.00
N TRP A 57 -1.07 -0.37 -0.27
CA TRP A 57 -0.12 -0.70 0.79
C TRP A 57 1.31 -0.85 0.30
N PHE A 58 1.52 -1.68 -0.72
CA PHE A 58 2.84 -1.91 -1.30
C PHE A 58 3.41 -0.62 -1.89
N GLY A 59 2.57 0.23 -2.50
CA GLY A 59 2.99 1.55 -3.00
C GLY A 59 3.38 2.51 -1.88
N CYS A 60 2.58 2.62 -0.82
CA CYS A 60 2.92 3.43 0.35
C CYS A 60 4.19 2.94 1.06
N PHE A 61 4.36 1.62 1.18
CA PHE A 61 5.55 1.01 1.77
C PHE A 61 6.79 1.27 0.90
N TYR A 62 6.67 1.16 -0.42
CA TYR A 62 7.74 1.50 -1.37
C TYR A 62 8.19 2.97 -1.24
N TYR A 63 7.25 3.91 -1.16
CA TYR A 63 7.59 5.32 -0.96
C TYR A 63 8.27 5.55 0.40
N LEU A 64 7.79 4.91 1.47
CA LEU A 64 8.39 5.00 2.80
C LEU A 64 9.82 4.44 2.82
N LEU A 65 10.03 3.29 2.17
CA LEU A 65 11.35 2.67 2.05
C LEU A 65 12.31 3.58 1.26
N SER A 66 11.83 4.18 0.18
CA SER A 66 12.59 5.16 -0.61
C SER A 66 12.93 6.44 0.17
N GLU A 67 12.10 6.85 1.13
CA GLU A 67 12.36 7.98 2.02
C GLU A 67 13.41 7.62 3.09
N LEU A 68 13.40 6.39 3.60
CA LEU A 68 14.40 5.89 4.56
C LEU A 68 15.80 5.75 3.93
N GLU A 69 15.87 5.45 2.63
CA GLU A 69 17.11 5.28 1.88
C GLU A 69 17.57 6.59 1.20
N ASP A 70 17.00 7.75 1.57
CA ASP A 70 17.32 9.07 1.02
C ASP A 70 17.24 9.16 -0.52
N PHE A 71 16.37 8.35 -1.12
CA PHE A 71 16.21 8.19 -2.58
C PHE A 71 17.50 7.77 -3.30
N VAL A 72 18.33 6.96 -2.64
CA VAL A 72 19.58 6.42 -3.18
C VAL A 72 19.31 5.03 -3.79
N GLY A 73 19.00 4.98 -5.08
CA GLY A 73 18.85 3.71 -5.81
C GLY A 73 18.13 3.85 -7.15
N GLU A 74 18.54 3.10 -8.16
CA GLU A 74 17.91 3.10 -9.50
C GLU A 74 16.45 2.59 -9.45
N TRP A 75 16.17 1.70 -8.51
CA TRP A 75 14.85 1.16 -8.22
C TRP A 75 14.02 2.06 -7.28
N SER A 76 14.61 3.10 -6.68
CA SER A 76 13.95 3.98 -5.71
C SER A 76 13.13 5.08 -6.41
N TYR A 77 12.22 5.73 -5.68
CA TYR A 77 11.48 6.86 -6.24
C TYR A 77 12.46 8.00 -6.54
N ARG A 78 12.38 8.63 -7.72
CA ARG A 78 13.27 9.75 -8.05
C ARG A 78 13.07 10.89 -7.05
N LYS A 79 14.17 11.51 -6.60
CA LYS A 79 14.14 12.67 -5.69
C LYS A 79 13.10 13.69 -6.17
N PRO A 80 12.14 14.09 -5.32
CA PRO A 80 11.05 14.94 -5.72
C PRO A 80 11.52 16.40 -5.91
N ILE A 81 12.23 16.66 -7.01
CA ILE A 81 12.69 17.99 -7.41
C ILE A 81 11.72 18.53 -8.47
N ASN A 82 11.22 19.76 -8.26
CA ASN A 82 10.27 20.46 -9.14
C ASN A 82 8.93 19.70 -9.36
N ASP A 83 8.63 19.24 -10.58
CA ASP A 83 7.34 18.64 -10.96
C ASP A 83 7.01 17.31 -10.24
N TYR A 84 8.01 16.67 -9.63
CA TYR A 84 7.87 15.44 -8.85
C TYR A 84 7.49 15.68 -7.37
N ALA A 85 7.33 16.94 -6.95
CA ALA A 85 6.95 17.28 -5.58
C ALA A 85 5.47 17.05 -5.27
N THR A 86 4.61 17.01 -6.29
CA THR A 86 3.15 16.90 -6.11
C THR A 86 2.74 15.57 -5.50
N LEU A 87 1.87 15.61 -4.49
CA LEU A 87 1.40 14.41 -3.77
C LEU A 87 0.74 13.39 -4.71
N SER A 88 0.00 13.86 -5.71
CA SER A 88 -0.63 13.01 -6.72
C SER A 88 0.40 12.25 -7.55
N ARG A 89 1.51 12.88 -7.95
CA ARG A 89 2.59 12.26 -8.73
C ARG A 89 3.37 11.23 -7.92
N LYS A 90 3.60 11.51 -6.63
CA LYS A 90 4.20 10.56 -5.68
C LYS A 90 3.33 9.33 -5.50
N TYR A 91 2.04 9.54 -5.28
CA TYR A 91 1.07 8.47 -5.09
C TYR A 91 0.85 7.63 -6.35
N LEU A 92 0.65 8.27 -7.52
CA LEU A 92 0.47 7.56 -8.78
C LEU A 92 1.71 6.75 -9.16
N GLY A 93 2.91 7.31 -8.95
CA GLY A 93 4.16 6.61 -9.24
C GLY A 93 4.35 5.37 -8.35
N SER A 94 4.05 5.47 -7.06
CA SER A 94 4.21 4.34 -6.14
C SER A 94 3.13 3.26 -6.32
N VAL A 95 1.89 3.64 -6.63
CA VAL A 95 0.82 2.70 -6.97
C VAL A 95 1.07 2.02 -8.31
N TYR A 96 1.63 2.73 -9.29
CA TYR A 96 2.02 2.14 -10.57
C TYR A 96 3.09 1.06 -10.38
N TRP A 97 4.14 1.37 -9.61
CA TRP A 97 5.19 0.42 -9.26
C TRP A 97 4.64 -0.82 -8.54
N SER A 98 3.78 -0.62 -7.53
CA SER A 98 3.19 -1.75 -6.80
C SER A 98 2.26 -2.60 -7.67
N THR A 99 1.49 -1.97 -8.56
CA THR A 99 0.61 -2.70 -9.48
C THR A 99 1.41 -3.58 -10.43
N LEU A 100 2.45 -3.05 -11.08
CA LEU A 100 3.33 -3.81 -11.98
C LEU A 100 3.98 -5.02 -11.29
N THR A 101 4.44 -4.83 -10.05
CA THR A 101 5.02 -5.90 -9.23
C THR A 101 3.96 -6.94 -8.85
N LEU A 102 2.77 -6.51 -8.43
CA LEU A 102 1.67 -7.39 -8.03
C LEU A 102 1.09 -8.20 -9.20
N THR A 103 1.02 -7.62 -10.39
CA THR A 103 0.56 -8.30 -11.61
C THR A 103 1.71 -9.04 -12.31
N THR A 104 2.89 -9.11 -11.70
CA THR A 104 4.09 -9.79 -12.21
C THR A 104 4.45 -9.37 -13.65
N ILE A 105 4.16 -8.13 -14.04
CA ILE A 105 4.51 -7.59 -15.36
C ILE A 105 6.03 -7.34 -15.43
N GLY A 106 6.66 -7.05 -14.28
CA GLY A 106 8.11 -7.22 -14.09
C GLY A 106 9.02 -6.27 -14.86
N ASP A 107 8.51 -5.18 -15.43
CA ASP A 107 9.30 -4.21 -16.22
C ASP A 107 9.97 -3.12 -15.34
N LEU A 108 10.45 -3.51 -14.16
CA LEU A 108 10.98 -2.61 -13.15
C LEU A 108 12.44 -2.96 -12.86
N ALA A 109 13.26 -1.93 -12.64
CA ALA A 109 14.67 -2.11 -12.29
C ALA A 109 14.80 -3.00 -11.04
N THR A 110 15.66 -4.02 -11.12
CA THR A 110 15.92 -4.94 -10.02
C THR A 110 16.52 -4.17 -8.82
N PRO A 111 16.09 -4.45 -7.59
CA PRO A 111 16.64 -3.78 -6.41
C PRO A 111 18.13 -4.11 -6.28
N ALA A 112 18.96 -3.07 -6.25
CA ALA A 112 20.41 -3.17 -6.28
C ALA A 112 21.05 -3.03 -4.88
N THR A 113 20.29 -2.67 -3.86
CA THR A 113 20.80 -2.39 -2.52
C THR A 113 20.54 -3.55 -1.56
N ASN A 114 21.62 -4.06 -0.94
CA ASN A 114 21.53 -4.85 0.28
C ASN A 114 21.41 -3.84 1.41
N LEU A 115 20.29 -3.82 2.15
CA LEU A 115 20.14 -3.01 3.35
C LEU A 115 21.35 -3.27 4.26
N GLN A 116 22.20 -2.25 4.44
CA GLN A 116 23.45 -2.33 5.19
C GLN A 116 23.27 -1.77 6.60
#